data_AF-A0A8T7ES74-F1
#
_entry.id   AF-A0A8T7ES74-F1
#
_cell.length_a   1.000
_cell.length_b   1.000
_cell.length_c   1.000
_cell.angle_alpha   90.00
_cell.angle_beta   90.00
_cell.angle_gamma   90.00
#
_symmetry.space_group_name_H-M   'P 1'
#
loop_
_entity.id
_entity.type
_entity.pdbx_description
1 polymer ?
#
loop_
_entity_poly.entity_id
_entity_poly.type
_entity_poly.pdbx_seq_one_letter_code
_entity_poly.pdbx_strand_id
1 'polypeptide(L)' 'MPGVQAHIVEPRMYDPLRTWLNVIVTIRAYFPEEFGWAEPHNGRYMFDLLMGNRWARSMIDNDARVADILAEERKSMR' A
#
# COMPACT_ATOMS: atom_id res chain seq x y z
N MET A 1 8.96 -20.81 -0.90
CA MET A 1 8.68 -19.54 -0.20
C MET A 1 7.17 -19.45 0.03
N PRO A 2 6.72 -19.08 1.23
CA PRO A 2 5.31 -18.83 1.49
C PRO A 2 4.86 -17.54 0.79
N GLY A 3 3.62 -17.51 0.33
CA GLY A 3 3.03 -16.37 -0.36
C GLY A 3 1.54 -16.56 -0.52
N VAL A 4 0.86 -15.53 -1.02
CA VAL A 4 -0.58 -15.57 -1.28
C VAL A 4 -0.86 -15.30 -2.75
N GLN A 5 -1.88 -15.97 -3.28
CA GLN A 5 -2.43 -15.68 -4.60
C GLN A 5 -3.83 -15.10 -4.43
N ALA A 6 -4.06 -13.88 -4.92
CA ALA A 6 -5.39 -13.30 -4.97
C ALA A 6 -6.13 -13.83 -6.21
N HIS A 7 -7.23 -14.55 -6.00
CA HIS A 7 -8.15 -14.96 -7.08
C HIS A 7 -9.32 -13.98 -7.14
N ILE A 8 -9.41 -13.18 -8.19
CA ILE A 8 -10.48 -12.20 -8.37
C ILE A 8 -11.67 -12.87 -9.06
N VAL A 9 -12.75 -13.11 -8.30
CA VAL A 9 -13.94 -13.82 -8.79
C VAL A 9 -15.04 -12.89 -9.35
N GLU A 10 -15.10 -11.64 -8.89
CA GLU A 10 -16.08 -10.64 -9.36
C GLU A 10 -15.36 -9.30 -9.64
N PRO A 11 -14.92 -9.07 -10.89
CA PRO A 11 -14.14 -7.88 -11.23
C PRO A 11 -14.87 -6.56 -11.01
N ARG A 12 -16.21 -6.52 -11.08
CA ARG A 12 -16.97 -5.27 -10.93
C ARG A 12 -17.04 -4.77 -9.48
N MET A 13 -16.85 -5.66 -8.52
CA MET A 13 -16.78 -5.31 -7.09
C MET A 13 -15.34 -5.15 -6.59
N TYR A 14 -14.35 -5.45 -7.44
CA TYR A 14 -12.96 -5.46 -7.04
C TYR A 14 -12.38 -4.04 -6.98
N ASP A 15 -11.98 -3.62 -5.78
CA ASP A 15 -11.20 -2.39 -5.54
C ASP A 15 -9.72 -2.75 -5.40
N PRO A 16 -8.90 -2.62 -6.47
CA PRO A 16 -7.51 -3.03 -6.44
C PRO A 16 -6.68 -2.22 -5.45
N LEU A 17 -6.90 -0.90 -5.38
CA LEU A 17 -6.08 -0.03 -4.53
C LEU A 17 -6.35 -0.34 -3.05
N ARG A 18 -7.62 -0.41 -2.65
CA ARG A 18 -7.98 -0.78 -1.29
C ARG A 18 -7.47 -2.17 -0.93
N THR A 19 -7.60 -3.13 -1.84
CA THR A 19 -7.16 -4.51 -1.58
C THR A 19 -5.66 -4.57 -1.31
N TRP A 20 -4.84 -4.02 -2.21
CA TRP A 20 -3.39 -4.12 -2.07
C TRP A 20 -2.82 -3.26 -0.93
N LEU A 21 -3.43 -2.11 -0.61
CA LEU A 21 -3.08 -1.37 0.61
C LEU A 21 -3.38 -2.18 1.87
N ASN A 22 -4.51 -2.89 1.94
CA ASN A 22 -4.79 -3.79 3.06
C ASN A 22 -3.76 -4.92 3.15
N VAL A 23 -3.34 -5.51 2.02
CA VAL A 23 -2.28 -6.54 2.03
C VAL A 23 -0.98 -5.98 2.62
N ILE A 24 -0.53 -4.81 2.14
CA ILE A 24 0.73 -4.19 2.61
C ILE A 24 0.66 -3.87 4.11
N VAL A 25 -0.41 -3.19 4.56
CA VAL A 25 -0.59 -2.83 5.98
C VAL A 25 -0.69 -4.08 6.85
N THR A 26 -1.38 -5.13 6.38
CA THR A 26 -1.47 -6.41 7.09
C THR A 26 -0.10 -7.05 7.23
N ILE A 27 0.68 -7.15 6.15
CA ILE A 27 2.02 -7.75 6.20
C ILE A 27 2.91 -6.96 7.19
N ARG A 28 2.91 -5.62 7.13
CA ARG A 28 3.68 -4.79 8.07
C ARG A 28 3.24 -5.02 9.53
N ALA A 29 1.95 -5.17 9.78
CA ALA A 29 1.43 -5.41 11.13
C ALA A 29 1.80 -6.80 11.69
N TYR A 30 1.83 -7.83 10.84
CA TYR A 30 2.18 -9.20 11.26
C TYR A 30 3.69 -9.44 11.33
N PHE A 31 4.49 -8.75 10.50
CA PHE A 31 5.93 -8.95 10.36
C PHE A 31 6.69 -7.61 10.43
N PRO A 32 6.57 -6.84 11.52
CA PRO A 32 7.11 -5.47 11.59
C PRO A 32 8.64 -5.41 11.51
N GLU A 33 9.35 -6.44 11.98
CA GLU A 33 10.82 -6.49 11.95
C GLU A 33 11.39 -6.94 10.59
N GLU A 34 10.57 -7.60 9.77
CA GLU A 34 10.98 -8.14 8.46
C GLU A 34 10.44 -7.27 7.31
N PHE A 35 9.40 -6.49 7.55
CA PHE A 35 8.83 -5.60 6.55
C PHE A 35 9.82 -4.48 6.21
N GLY A 36 10.10 -4.33 4.91
CA GLY A 36 10.92 -3.25 4.39
C GLY A 36 10.47 -2.82 3.00
N TRP A 37 10.65 -1.54 2.70
CA TRP A 37 10.50 -1.03 1.35
C TRP A 37 11.70 -1.46 0.50
N ALA A 38 11.48 -1.68 -0.80
CA ALA A 38 12.58 -1.87 -1.73
C ALA A 38 13.52 -0.65 -1.69
N GLU A 39 14.83 -0.91 -1.79
CA GLU A 39 15.86 0.12 -1.77
C GLU A 39 15.55 1.25 -2.79
N PRO A 40 15.71 2.52 -2.41
CA PRO A 40 15.38 3.63 -3.27
C PRO A 40 16.33 3.67 -4.47
N HIS A 41 15.78 3.86 -5.67
CA HIS A 41 16.56 4.09 -6.88
C HIS A 41 16.67 5.60 -7.14
N ASN A 42 17.90 6.13 -7.18
CA ASN A 42 18.17 7.57 -7.29
C ASN A 42 17.42 8.41 -6.23
N GLY A 43 17.38 7.91 -4.99
CA GLY A 43 16.72 8.58 -3.87
C GLY A 43 15.18 8.55 -3.91
N ARG A 44 14.57 7.78 -4.82
CA ARG A 44 13.12 7.62 -4.90
C ARG A 44 12.71 6.17 -4.67
N TYR A 45 11.75 5.98 -3.76
CA TYR A 45 11.14 4.68 -3.55
C TYR A 45 10.22 4.33 -4.72
N MET A 46 10.29 3.09 -5.20
CA MET A 46 9.42 2.61 -6.28
C MET A 46 7.94 2.72 -5.90
N PHE A 47 7.59 2.45 -4.64
CA PHE A 47 6.23 2.62 -4.14
C PHE A 47 5.73 4.06 -4.32
N ASP A 48 6.55 5.06 -3.97
CA ASP A 48 6.19 6.47 -4.12
C ASP A 48 5.96 6.83 -5.60
N LEU A 49 6.71 6.20 -6.53
CA LEU A 49 6.53 6.38 -7.97
C LEU A 49 5.23 5.76 -8.48
N LEU A 50 4.88 4.55 -8.02
CA LEU A 50 3.64 3.87 -8.41
C LEU A 50 2.40 4.56 -7.86
N MET A 51 2.49 5.07 -6.63
CA MET A 51 1.42 5.86 -6.01
C MET A 51 1.33 7.28 -6.56
N GLY A 52 2.38 7.77 -7.24
CA GLY A 52 2.46 9.17 -7.67
C GLY A 52 2.57 10.16 -6.50
N ASN A 53 2.85 9.68 -5.29
CA ASN A 53 2.91 10.49 -4.08
C ASN A 53 3.87 9.90 -3.04
N ARG A 54 4.31 10.71 -2.07
CA ARG A 54 5.15 10.27 -0.95
C ARG A 54 4.38 10.01 0.34
N TRP A 55 3.20 10.61 0.47
CA TRP A 55 2.46 10.60 1.73
C TRP A 55 1.88 9.23 2.04
N ALA A 56 1.52 8.40 1.05
CA ALA A 56 0.95 7.08 1.29
C ALA A 56 1.95 6.17 2.03
N ARG A 57 3.23 6.18 1.61
CA ARG A 57 4.29 5.42 2.28
C ARG A 57 4.49 5.92 3.70
N SER A 58 4.61 7.23 3.88
CA SER A 58 4.74 7.83 5.21
C SER A 58 3.55 7.50 6.13
N MET A 59 2.32 7.46 5.61
CA MET A 59 1.15 7.05 6.40
C MET A 59 1.22 5.59 6.82
N ILE A 60 1.67 4.68 5.94
CA ILE A 60 1.88 3.27 6.27
C ILE A 60 2.98 3.10 7.32
N ASP A 61 4.09 3.84 7.16
CA ASP A 61 5.20 3.84 8.12
C ASP A 61 4.78 4.35 9.52
N ASN A 62 3.74 5.19 9.58
CA ASN A 62 3.14 5.73 10.81
C ASN A 62 1.86 4.99 11.24
N ASP A 63 1.66 3.74 10.81
CA ASP A 63 0.56 2.88 11.28
C ASP A 63 -0.86 3.44 10.99
N ALA A 64 -1.00 4.28 9.96
CA ALA A 64 -2.30 4.81 9.55
C ALA A 64 -3.25 3.70 9.07
N ARG A 65 -4.56 3.90 9.26
CA ARG A 65 -5.55 2.95 8.74
C ARG A 65 -5.67 3.13 7.22
N VAL A 66 -5.91 2.02 6.51
CA VAL A 66 -6.14 2.06 5.05
C VAL A 66 -7.28 3.02 4.66
N ALA A 67 -8.31 3.14 5.50
CA ALA A 67 -9.40 4.09 5.28
C ALA A 67 -8.91 5.56 5.23
N ASP A 68 -7.93 5.92 6.04
CA ASP A 68 -7.36 7.27 6.10
C ASP A 68 -6.50 7.55 4.87
N ILE A 69 -5.69 6.56 4.45
CA ILE A 69 -4.88 6.63 3.23
C ILE A 69 -5.79 6.84 2.00
N LEU A 70 -6.88 6.07 1.89
CA LEU A 70 -7.85 6.20 0.80
C LEU A 70 -8.66 7.51 0.87
N ALA A 71 -8.86 8.05 2.07
CA ALA A 71 -9.49 9.35 2.23
C ALA A 71 -8.58 10.48 1.73
N GLU A 72 -7.28 10.38 1.97
CA GLU A 72 -6.30 11.34 1.48
C GLU A 72 -6.13 11.25 -0.05
N GLU A 73 -6.06 10.04 -0.61
CA GLU A 73 -5.99 9.83 -2.06
C GLU A 73 -7.14 10.55 -2.79
N ARG A 74 -8.37 10.36 -2.29
CA ARG A 74 -9.57 10.97 -2.88
C ARG A 74 -9.60 12.49 -2.78
N LYS A 75 -8.93 13.09 -1.79
CA LYS A 75 -8.77 14.55 -1.73
C LYS A 75 -7.75 15.02 -2.77
N SER A 76 -6.66 14.28 -2.96
CA SER A 76 -5.59 14.63 -3.91
C SER A 76 -5.99 14.52 -5.37
N MET A 77 -7.02 13.72 -5.70
CA MET A 77 -7.56 13.59 -7.06
C MET A 77 -8.58 14.67 -7.44
N ARG A 78 -8.92 15.60 -6.52
CA ARG A 78 -9.82 16.73 -6.77
C ARG A 78 -9.03 18.01 -7.00
#